data_AF-A0A9P7YUJ4-F1
#
_entry.id   AF-A0A9P7YUJ4-F1
#
_cell.length_a   1.000
_cell.length_b   1.000
_cell.length_c   1.000
_cell.angle_alpha   90.00
_cell.angle_beta   90.00
_cell.angle_gamma   90.00
#
_symmetry.space_group_name_H-M   'P 1'
#
loop_
_entity.id
_entity.type
_entity.pdbx_description
1 polymer ?
#
loop_
_entity_poly.entity_id
_entity_poly.type
_entity_poly.pdbx_seq_one_letter_code
_entity_poly.pdbx_strand_id
1 'polypeptide(L)'
;MTRRQEAPGKVHSRILSTLRASLGGTLDAPAVTGGPDSVWVTSNSTSWSASMWINMLEAGHARSREVTILNMIEWIGASDWYDAELEQAEKAPPLTKRGVPRKRLATVVLDKYLKEARKRLNKIFHRGRTLRRLVQMTHLGILFDPDIWSYAKASKENVDKIAALFQADSRKMDLLSILDEQVELLANEGQPDLSRFFDSLEVHSIIPPEEVSSLRAEYGLEREPVPQGCLDTAIDRVVDKISLALGKNPLGQDDSIFVNGAVELPDSMFDRFRFKEWLTCWDIAAALDMTDRPASVRLSLSIPLHEEDADGEITTLSNLFSRWRQQIDEYRRESEADLRSLQVYRCPLNIHANHFTLLEINEQTKMIYHYDSLASHKVIHRKVKSTSMRRVIQEEFKYLGFGYLEVPTPQQKDGWSCGSMVIRNAKRRMRGLSVGTWEDEVNPDRVIKEVVGDCQKFLEDDALQPVPLSKKRKIVTAFQVSSRSSKSLEGITEDSQMGL
;
A
#
# COMPACT_ATOMS: atom_id res chain seq x y z
N MET A 1 -35.47 4.10 4.20
CA MET A 1 -34.87 2.99 3.42
C MET A 1 -33.43 3.33 3.13
N THR A 2 -32.52 2.92 4.00
CA THR A 2 -31.07 3.10 3.84
C THR A 2 -30.60 2.15 2.73
N ARG A 3 -30.30 2.69 1.54
CA ARG A 3 -29.52 1.96 0.52
C ARG A 3 -28.21 1.57 1.19
N ARG A 4 -28.04 0.29 1.53
CA ARG A 4 -26.72 -0.27 1.81
C ARG A 4 -25.86 0.06 0.59
N GLN A 5 -24.86 0.90 0.76
CA GLN A 5 -23.81 1.07 -0.24
C GLN A 5 -23.23 -0.33 -0.47
N GLU A 6 -23.31 -0.81 -1.71
CA GLU A 6 -22.63 -2.04 -2.08
C GLU A 6 -21.13 -1.87 -1.83
N ALA A 7 -20.49 -2.92 -1.30
CA ALA A 7 -19.05 -2.90 -1.12
C ALA A 7 -18.36 -2.63 -2.47
N PRO A 8 -17.37 -1.72 -2.55
CA PRO A 8 -16.74 -1.32 -3.81
C PRO A 8 -16.31 -2.49 -4.70
N GLY A 9 -15.80 -3.59 -4.14
CA GLY A 9 -15.44 -4.78 -4.91
C GLY A 9 -16.59 -5.35 -5.74
N LYS A 10 -17.81 -5.42 -5.20
CA LYS A 10 -18.98 -5.95 -5.93
C LYS A 10 -19.36 -5.13 -7.15
N VAL A 11 -19.11 -3.82 -7.12
CA VAL A 11 -19.37 -2.93 -8.26
C VAL A 11 -18.36 -3.21 -9.37
N HIS A 12 -17.07 -3.30 -9.04
CA HIS A 12 -16.01 -3.62 -10.02
C HIS A 12 -16.20 -5.02 -10.62
N SER A 13 -16.48 -6.05 -9.80
CA SER A 13 -16.78 -7.40 -10.27
C SER A 13 -17.91 -7.42 -11.30
N ARG A 14 -18.98 -6.65 -11.03
CA ARG A 14 -20.14 -6.57 -11.91
C ARG A 14 -19.79 -5.89 -13.23
N ILE A 15 -19.02 -4.80 -13.20
CA ILE A 15 -18.52 -4.14 -14.41
C ILE A 15 -17.70 -5.11 -15.24
N LEU A 16 -16.74 -5.82 -14.63
CA LEU A 16 -15.91 -6.81 -15.32
C LEU A 16 -16.73 -7.95 -15.93
N SER A 17 -17.73 -8.48 -15.20
CA SER A 17 -18.61 -9.53 -15.73
C SER A 17 -19.41 -9.09 -16.97
N THR A 18 -19.79 -7.81 -17.03
CA THR A 18 -20.50 -7.22 -18.17
C THR A 18 -19.56 -7.03 -19.35
N LEU A 19 -18.32 -6.59 -19.09
CA LEU A 19 -17.27 -6.49 -20.12
C LEU A 19 -16.96 -7.86 -20.72
N ARG A 20 -16.84 -8.92 -19.92
CA ARG A 20 -16.56 -10.27 -20.41
C ARG A 20 -17.62 -10.77 -21.39
N ALA A 21 -18.90 -10.50 -21.12
CA ALA A 21 -19.98 -10.83 -22.05
C ALA A 21 -19.87 -10.09 -23.39
N SER A 22 -19.24 -8.91 -23.40
CA SER A 22 -18.96 -8.13 -24.62
C SER A 22 -17.66 -8.52 -25.34
N LEU A 23 -16.74 -9.22 -24.67
CA LEU A 23 -15.42 -9.64 -25.16
C LEU A 23 -15.42 -11.04 -25.81
N GLY A 24 -16.55 -11.74 -25.82
CA GLY A 24 -16.67 -13.10 -26.34
C GLY A 24 -16.50 -13.21 -27.86
N GLY A 25 -15.24 -13.22 -28.31
CA GLY A 25 -14.80 -13.72 -29.62
C GLY A 25 -13.63 -14.67 -29.42
N THR A 26 -13.83 -15.95 -29.68
CA THR A 26 -12.78 -16.98 -29.70
C THR A 26 -11.73 -16.64 -30.76
N LEU A 27 -10.48 -16.47 -30.35
CA LEU A 27 -9.32 -16.49 -31.23
C LEU A 27 -8.58 -17.81 -31.01
N ASP A 28 -8.63 -18.68 -32.03
CA ASP A 28 -7.87 -19.92 -32.08
C ASP A 28 -6.36 -19.61 -32.13
N ALA A 29 -5.61 -20.23 -31.22
CA ALA A 29 -4.16 -20.10 -31.15
C ALA A 29 -3.48 -20.92 -32.27
N PRO A 30 -2.55 -20.34 -33.06
CA PRO A 30 -1.58 -21.13 -33.78
C PRO A 30 -0.34 -21.35 -32.91
N ALA A 31 0.13 -22.59 -32.87
CA ALA A 31 1.43 -22.96 -32.30
C ALA A 31 2.56 -22.31 -33.09
N VAL A 32 3.54 -21.70 -32.41
CA VAL A 32 4.81 -21.32 -33.06
C VAL A 32 6.02 -21.63 -32.16
N THR A 33 6.98 -22.25 -32.83
CA THR A 33 8.34 -22.66 -32.48
C THR A 33 9.27 -21.49 -32.14
N GLY A 34 10.18 -21.71 -31.19
CA GLY A 34 11.11 -20.71 -30.66
C GLY A 34 12.22 -20.23 -31.61
N GLY A 35 12.74 -19.05 -31.26
CA GLY A 35 14.04 -18.51 -31.65
C GLY A 35 14.65 -17.77 -30.44
N PRO A 36 15.98 -17.83 -30.23
CA PRO A 36 16.64 -17.26 -29.06
C PRO A 36 17.04 -15.81 -29.33
N ASP A 37 16.12 -14.89 -29.12
CA ASP A 37 16.47 -13.49 -28.85
C ASP A 37 15.70 -13.05 -27.60
N SER A 38 16.47 -12.85 -26.54
CA SER A 38 16.02 -12.35 -25.25
C SER A 38 15.49 -10.92 -25.42
N VAL A 39 14.20 -10.71 -25.15
CA VAL A 39 13.48 -9.43 -25.24
C VAL A 39 14.01 -8.38 -24.23
N TRP A 40 15.02 -8.74 -23.43
CA TRP A 40 15.30 -8.13 -22.12
C TRP A 40 16.36 -7.03 -22.11
N VAL A 41 16.88 -6.62 -23.26
CA VAL A 41 17.74 -5.44 -23.36
C VAL A 41 17.35 -4.62 -24.60
N THR A 42 16.72 -3.46 -24.41
CA THR A 42 16.96 -2.24 -25.22
C THR A 42 16.11 -1.05 -24.75
N SER A 43 16.64 0.14 -25.02
CA SER A 43 16.26 1.47 -24.54
C SER A 43 15.04 2.10 -25.23
N ASN A 44 13.89 1.41 -25.31
CA ASN A 44 12.66 1.98 -25.90
C ASN A 44 11.46 1.86 -24.96
N SER A 45 10.56 2.84 -24.97
CA SER A 45 9.29 2.88 -24.20
C SER A 45 8.27 1.79 -24.61
N THR A 46 8.71 0.75 -25.31
CA THR A 46 7.93 -0.41 -25.77
C THR A 46 8.60 -1.74 -25.39
N SER A 47 9.76 -1.72 -24.71
CA SER A 47 10.39 -2.90 -24.11
C SER A 47 9.81 -3.11 -22.72
N TRP A 48 9.05 -4.18 -22.54
CA TRP A 48 8.42 -4.50 -21.27
C TRP A 48 9.27 -5.51 -20.51
N SER A 49 9.52 -5.27 -19.22
CA SER A 49 10.18 -6.25 -18.38
C SER A 49 9.22 -6.93 -17.38
N ALA A 50 9.42 -8.21 -17.07
CA ALA A 50 8.77 -8.97 -16.01
C ALA A 50 8.94 -8.26 -14.67
N SER A 51 10.12 -7.73 -14.37
CA SER A 51 10.33 -6.89 -13.18
C SER A 51 9.43 -5.65 -13.20
N MET A 52 9.21 -5.01 -14.35
CA MET A 52 8.26 -3.90 -14.47
C MET A 52 6.83 -4.35 -14.13
N TRP A 53 6.37 -5.48 -14.68
CA TRP A 53 5.03 -5.99 -14.39
C TRP A 53 4.85 -6.46 -12.96
N ILE A 54 5.84 -7.13 -12.38
CA ILE A 54 5.80 -7.55 -10.98
C ILE A 54 5.80 -6.34 -10.07
N ASN A 55 6.66 -5.36 -10.31
CA ASN A 55 6.62 -4.08 -9.59
C ASN A 55 5.26 -3.39 -9.76
N MET A 56 4.54 -3.58 -10.87
CA MET A 56 3.20 -3.03 -11.06
C MET A 56 2.10 -3.85 -10.37
N LEU A 57 2.24 -5.18 -10.28
CA LEU A 57 1.36 -6.04 -9.48
C LEU A 57 1.57 -5.76 -7.99
N GLU A 58 2.81 -5.71 -7.52
CA GLU A 58 3.20 -5.34 -6.17
C GLU A 58 2.78 -3.92 -5.83
N ALA A 59 3.04 -2.95 -6.70
CA ALA A 59 2.54 -1.60 -6.48
C ALA A 59 1.03 -1.50 -6.68
N GLY A 60 0.37 -2.45 -7.34
CA GLY A 60 -1.07 -2.63 -7.31
C GLY A 60 -1.60 -2.90 -5.89
N HIS A 61 -0.74 -3.34 -4.96
CA HIS A 61 -1.03 -3.38 -3.52
C HIS A 61 -0.86 -2.02 -2.83
N ALA A 62 -0.23 -1.03 -3.49
CA ALA A 62 -0.16 0.34 -2.98
C ALA A 62 -1.47 1.06 -3.31
N ARG A 63 -2.00 1.78 -2.33
CA ARG A 63 -3.37 2.30 -2.38
C ARG A 63 -3.59 3.27 -3.52
N SER A 64 -2.57 4.07 -3.83
CA SER A 64 -2.63 5.04 -4.92
C SER A 64 -2.78 4.37 -6.30
N ARG A 65 -2.12 3.24 -6.54
CA ARG A 65 -2.21 2.52 -7.82
C ARG A 65 -3.40 1.56 -7.88
N GLU A 66 -3.76 0.91 -6.78
CA GLU A 66 -5.03 0.18 -6.63
C GLU A 66 -6.20 1.08 -7.05
N VAL A 67 -6.31 2.25 -6.43
CA VAL A 67 -7.34 3.26 -6.75
C VAL A 67 -7.26 3.69 -8.21
N THR A 68 -6.06 3.74 -8.80
CA THR A 68 -5.88 4.10 -10.20
C THR A 68 -6.50 3.07 -11.15
N ILE A 69 -6.22 1.78 -10.95
CA ILE A 69 -6.77 0.70 -11.77
C ILE A 69 -8.28 0.56 -11.56
N LEU A 70 -8.74 0.59 -10.31
CA LEU A 70 -10.16 0.56 -9.97
C LEU A 70 -10.92 1.74 -10.60
N ASN A 71 -10.37 2.96 -10.54
CA ASN A 71 -10.94 4.13 -11.24
C ASN A 71 -11.04 3.90 -12.76
N MET A 72 -10.06 3.24 -13.39
CA MET A 72 -10.13 2.93 -14.82
C MET A 72 -11.27 1.96 -15.14
N ILE A 73 -11.45 0.93 -14.31
CA ILE A 73 -12.58 -0.01 -14.42
C ILE A 73 -13.91 0.75 -14.24
N GLU A 74 -14.02 1.63 -13.25
CA GLU A 74 -15.20 2.48 -13.07
C GLU A 74 -15.48 3.36 -14.28
N TRP A 75 -14.44 3.94 -14.90
CA TRP A 75 -14.61 4.81 -16.08
C TRP A 75 -15.08 4.00 -17.29
N ILE A 76 -14.55 2.79 -17.47
CA ILE A 76 -15.03 1.86 -18.50
C ILE A 76 -16.51 1.58 -18.29
N GLY A 77 -16.91 1.12 -17.11
CA GLY A 77 -18.31 0.81 -16.79
C GLY A 77 -19.24 2.01 -16.88
N ALA A 78 -18.80 3.18 -16.43
CA ALA A 78 -19.58 4.42 -16.52
C ALA A 78 -19.78 4.87 -17.97
N SER A 79 -18.78 4.65 -18.84
CA SER A 79 -18.91 4.96 -20.26
C SER A 79 -19.85 4.00 -20.98
N ASP A 80 -19.86 2.72 -20.59
CA ASP A 80 -20.76 1.70 -21.10
C ASP A 80 -22.22 1.99 -20.76
N TRP A 81 -22.49 2.26 -19.48
CA TRP A 81 -23.81 2.71 -19.04
C TRP A 81 -24.25 3.98 -19.79
N TYR A 82 -23.37 4.97 -19.93
CA TYR A 82 -23.72 6.23 -20.58
C TYR A 82 -24.08 6.06 -22.05
N ASP A 83 -23.34 5.23 -22.80
CA ASP A 83 -23.68 4.92 -24.19
C ASP A 83 -25.02 4.17 -24.29
N ALA A 84 -25.32 3.25 -23.37
CA ALA A 84 -26.61 2.58 -23.32
C ALA A 84 -27.79 3.53 -23.03
N GLU A 85 -27.62 4.51 -22.14
CA GLU A 85 -28.62 5.57 -21.89
C GLU A 85 -28.84 6.44 -23.13
N LEU A 86 -27.78 6.73 -23.90
CA LEU A 86 -27.90 7.46 -25.17
C LEU A 86 -28.72 6.67 -26.17
N GLU A 87 -28.43 5.38 -26.36
CA GLU A 87 -29.18 4.51 -27.27
C GLU A 87 -30.66 4.41 -26.89
N GLN A 88 -30.97 4.27 -25.59
CA GLN A 88 -32.35 4.26 -25.11
C GLN A 88 -33.05 5.59 -25.38
N ALA A 89 -32.35 6.71 -25.19
CA ALA A 89 -32.88 8.04 -25.44
C ALA A 89 -33.07 8.32 -26.95
N GLU A 90 -32.27 7.72 -27.83
CA GLU A 90 -32.48 7.76 -29.29
C GLU A 90 -33.72 6.96 -29.71
N LYS A 91 -33.96 5.81 -29.06
CA LYS A 91 -35.12 4.94 -29.32
C LYS A 91 -36.42 5.48 -28.72
N ALA A 92 -36.35 6.43 -27.79
CA ALA A 92 -37.53 7.05 -27.17
C ALA A 92 -38.25 8.00 -28.16
N PRO A 93 -39.60 8.01 -28.19
CA PRO A 93 -40.35 8.93 -29.05
C PRO A 93 -39.96 10.39 -28.79
N PRO A 94 -39.84 11.23 -29.84
CA PRO A 94 -39.48 12.64 -29.66
C PRO A 94 -40.51 13.34 -28.77
N LEU A 95 -40.10 13.69 -27.55
CA LEU A 95 -40.89 14.49 -26.62
C LEU A 95 -40.92 15.96 -27.04
N THR A 96 -41.48 16.30 -28.20
CA THR A 96 -42.06 17.63 -28.50
C THR A 96 -42.96 17.60 -29.74
N LYS A 97 -44.14 18.25 -29.63
CA LYS A 97 -45.14 18.44 -30.70
C LYS A 97 -44.72 19.38 -31.87
N ARG A 98 -43.49 19.88 -31.92
CA ARG A 98 -43.03 20.81 -32.98
C ARG A 98 -41.56 20.54 -33.28
N GLY A 99 -41.27 20.17 -34.53
CA GLY A 99 -39.98 19.68 -35.05
C GLY A 99 -38.79 20.64 -34.95
N VAL A 100 -38.46 21.11 -33.75
CA VAL A 100 -37.17 21.74 -33.46
C VAL A 100 -36.22 20.65 -32.97
N PRO A 101 -35.01 20.51 -33.55
CA PRO A 101 -34.01 19.57 -33.06
C PRO A 101 -33.68 19.89 -31.60
N ARG A 102 -33.96 18.96 -30.68
CA ARG A 102 -33.52 19.11 -29.29
C ARG A 102 -32.01 19.27 -29.25
N LYS A 103 -31.52 20.07 -28.29
CA LYS A 103 -30.11 20.12 -27.87
C LYS A 103 -29.48 18.72 -27.97
N ARG A 104 -28.26 18.61 -28.53
CA ARG A 104 -27.51 17.35 -28.73
C ARG A 104 -27.85 16.35 -27.61
N LEU A 105 -28.39 15.17 -27.92
CA LEU A 105 -28.98 14.21 -26.97
C LEU A 105 -28.14 13.97 -25.69
N ALA A 106 -26.82 13.92 -25.85
CA ALA A 106 -25.83 13.93 -24.76
C ALA A 106 -26.05 15.03 -23.70
N THR A 107 -26.42 16.23 -24.14
CA THR A 107 -26.79 17.37 -23.29
C THR A 107 -28.01 17.06 -22.45
N VAL A 108 -29.04 16.40 -23.02
CA VAL A 108 -30.29 16.10 -22.30
C VAL A 108 -30.04 15.04 -21.22
N VAL A 109 -29.27 13.99 -21.54
CA VAL A 109 -28.90 12.95 -20.58
C VAL A 109 -28.01 13.52 -19.47
N LEU A 110 -26.99 14.32 -19.80
CA LEU A 110 -26.10 14.92 -18.79
C LEU A 110 -26.79 15.99 -17.94
N ASP A 111 -27.63 16.86 -18.55
CA ASP A 111 -28.36 17.92 -17.83
C ASP A 111 -29.43 17.32 -16.89
N LYS A 112 -29.92 16.10 -17.15
CA LYS A 112 -30.81 15.35 -16.25
C LYS A 112 -30.14 15.01 -14.92
N TYR A 113 -28.83 14.77 -14.94
CA TYR A 113 -28.13 14.26 -13.76
C TYR A 113 -27.33 15.35 -13.04
N LEU A 114 -26.47 16.15 -13.69
CA LEU A 114 -25.73 17.26 -13.03
C LEU A 114 -25.17 18.28 -14.04
N LYS A 115 -25.81 19.45 -14.20
CA LYS A 115 -25.32 20.55 -15.05
C LYS A 115 -23.89 20.99 -14.69
N GLU A 116 -23.55 20.99 -13.40
CA GLU A 116 -22.26 21.47 -12.88
C GLU A 116 -21.12 20.45 -13.05
N ALA A 117 -21.42 19.16 -13.14
CA ALA A 117 -20.42 18.10 -13.30
C ALA A 117 -20.14 17.72 -14.77
N ARG A 118 -20.83 18.35 -15.72
CA ARG A 118 -20.86 17.94 -17.13
C ARG A 118 -19.48 17.82 -17.80
N LYS A 119 -18.60 18.81 -17.60
CA LYS A 119 -17.25 18.79 -18.19
C LYS A 119 -16.42 17.60 -17.67
N ARG A 120 -16.52 17.33 -16.37
CA ARG A 120 -15.84 16.20 -15.71
C ARG A 120 -16.40 14.86 -16.21
N LEU A 121 -17.72 14.71 -16.25
CA LEU A 121 -18.38 13.48 -16.71
C LEU A 121 -18.06 13.19 -18.17
N ASN A 122 -18.10 14.19 -19.06
CA ASN A 122 -17.70 14.02 -20.45
C ASN A 122 -16.27 13.50 -20.60
N LYS A 123 -15.34 14.00 -19.78
CA LYS A 123 -13.95 13.55 -19.77
C LYS A 123 -13.85 12.10 -19.29
N ILE A 124 -14.59 11.73 -18.25
CA ILE A 124 -14.67 10.34 -17.75
C ILE A 124 -15.21 9.42 -18.84
N PHE A 125 -16.36 9.74 -19.44
CA PHE A 125 -16.98 8.92 -20.47
C PHE A 125 -16.12 8.82 -21.74
N HIS A 126 -15.46 9.90 -22.15
CA HIS A 126 -14.55 9.85 -23.29
C HIS A 126 -13.37 8.90 -23.03
N ARG A 127 -12.68 9.07 -21.89
CA ARG A 127 -11.56 8.21 -21.52
C ARG A 127 -11.98 6.76 -21.29
N GLY A 128 -13.14 6.56 -20.66
CA GLY A 128 -13.74 5.24 -20.46
C GLY A 128 -14.00 4.52 -21.78
N ARG A 129 -14.51 5.23 -22.80
CA ARG A 129 -14.69 4.65 -24.15
C ARG A 129 -13.37 4.29 -24.81
N THR A 130 -12.36 5.15 -24.68
CA THR A 130 -11.01 4.88 -25.18
C THR A 130 -10.42 3.63 -24.54
N LEU A 131 -10.50 3.54 -23.21
CA LEU A 131 -10.05 2.37 -22.45
C LEU A 131 -10.83 1.11 -22.81
N ARG A 132 -12.17 1.19 -22.91
CA ARG A 132 -13.02 0.06 -23.32
C ARG A 132 -12.61 -0.47 -24.69
N ARG A 133 -12.38 0.42 -25.65
CA ARG A 133 -11.91 0.04 -26.99
C ARG A 133 -10.53 -0.63 -26.94
N LEU A 134 -9.60 -0.06 -26.18
CA LEU A 134 -8.25 -0.62 -26.06
C LEU A 134 -8.30 -2.03 -25.46
N VAL A 135 -9.02 -2.21 -24.35
CA VAL A 135 -9.25 -3.51 -23.70
C VAL A 135 -9.90 -4.52 -24.65
N GLN A 136 -10.85 -4.09 -25.49
CA GLN A 136 -11.49 -4.95 -26.50
C GLN A 136 -10.55 -5.41 -27.61
N MET A 137 -9.52 -4.63 -27.92
CA MET A 137 -8.56 -4.96 -28.96
C MET A 137 -7.35 -5.69 -28.41
N THR A 138 -6.99 -5.46 -27.15
CA THR A 138 -5.94 -6.17 -26.45
C THR A 138 -6.57 -7.11 -25.44
N HIS A 139 -6.51 -6.79 -24.16
CA HIS A 139 -6.96 -7.57 -23.02
C HIS A 139 -7.13 -6.61 -21.82
N LEU A 140 -7.81 -7.03 -20.75
CA LEU A 140 -7.94 -6.23 -19.50
C LEU A 140 -6.59 -5.96 -18.85
N GLY A 141 -5.63 -6.87 -18.97
CA GLY A 141 -4.29 -6.77 -18.42
C GLY A 141 -3.53 -5.51 -18.84
N ILE A 142 -3.92 -4.87 -19.95
CA ILE A 142 -3.33 -3.60 -20.41
C ILE A 142 -3.52 -2.47 -19.38
N LEU A 143 -4.47 -2.60 -18.45
CA LEU A 143 -4.69 -1.63 -17.38
C LEU A 143 -3.51 -1.54 -16.40
N PHE A 144 -2.68 -2.57 -16.35
CA PHE A 144 -1.42 -2.53 -15.60
C PHE A 144 -0.29 -1.84 -16.40
N ASP A 145 -0.48 -1.38 -17.63
CA ASP A 145 0.59 -0.69 -18.38
C ASP A 145 0.91 0.67 -17.72
N PRO A 146 2.19 1.04 -17.54
CA PRO A 146 2.57 2.30 -16.89
C PRO A 146 2.09 3.54 -17.64
N ASP A 147 1.97 3.47 -18.97
CA ASP A 147 1.56 4.52 -19.87
C ASP A 147 0.06 4.50 -20.17
N ILE A 148 -0.74 3.65 -19.49
CA ILE A 148 -2.18 3.51 -19.72
C ILE A 148 -2.94 4.84 -19.69
N TRP A 149 -2.52 5.79 -18.86
CA TRP A 149 -3.12 7.12 -18.80
C TRP A 149 -2.81 8.01 -20.01
N SER A 150 -1.67 7.78 -20.66
CA SER A 150 -1.36 8.41 -21.93
C SER A 150 -2.28 7.85 -23.02
N TYR A 151 -2.49 6.53 -23.03
CA TYR A 151 -3.35 5.85 -23.99
C TYR A 151 -4.82 6.27 -23.83
N ALA A 152 -5.30 6.40 -22.59
CA ALA A 152 -6.65 6.86 -22.28
C ALA A 152 -6.95 8.27 -22.81
N LYS A 153 -5.92 9.09 -23.06
CA LYS A 153 -6.04 10.45 -23.61
C LYS A 153 -5.82 10.50 -25.13
N ALA A 154 -5.43 9.41 -25.76
CA ALA A 154 -5.09 9.36 -27.17
C ALA A 154 -6.32 9.48 -28.08
N SER A 155 -6.11 9.91 -29.33
CA SER A 155 -7.14 9.88 -30.36
C SER A 155 -7.46 8.45 -30.77
N LYS A 156 -8.60 8.23 -31.42
CA LYS A 156 -9.02 6.91 -31.90
C LYS A 156 -7.98 6.26 -32.81
N GLU A 157 -7.40 7.01 -33.74
CA GLU A 157 -6.40 6.53 -34.68
C GLU A 157 -5.11 6.10 -33.97
N ASN A 158 -4.74 6.82 -32.90
CA ASN A 158 -3.57 6.46 -32.11
C ASN A 158 -3.83 5.24 -31.23
N VAL A 159 -5.04 5.08 -30.69
CA VAL A 159 -5.44 3.88 -29.94
C VAL A 159 -5.37 2.64 -30.83
N ASP A 160 -5.84 2.73 -32.07
CA ASP A 160 -5.79 1.62 -33.03
C ASP A 160 -4.34 1.24 -33.36
N LYS A 161 -3.44 2.22 -33.50
CA LYS A 161 -2.00 1.98 -33.69
C LYS A 161 -1.37 1.30 -32.46
N ILE A 162 -1.68 1.79 -31.26
CA ILE A 162 -1.18 1.21 -30.01
C ILE A 162 -1.63 -0.24 -29.88
N ALA A 163 -2.93 -0.51 -30.11
CA ALA A 163 -3.47 -1.86 -30.07
C ALA A 163 -2.82 -2.78 -31.12
N ALA A 164 -2.60 -2.29 -32.34
CA ALA A 164 -1.92 -3.05 -33.39
C ALA A 164 -0.47 -3.41 -33.01
N LEU A 165 0.24 -2.53 -32.29
CA LEU A 165 1.59 -2.84 -31.78
C LEU A 165 1.60 -3.98 -30.77
N PHE A 166 0.55 -4.09 -29.93
CA PHE A 166 0.40 -5.23 -29.01
C PHE A 166 0.02 -6.50 -29.74
N GLN A 167 -0.95 -6.42 -30.63
CA GLN A 167 -1.42 -7.58 -31.41
C GLN A 167 -0.33 -8.18 -32.31
N ALA A 168 0.65 -7.38 -32.73
CA ALA A 168 1.79 -7.85 -33.53
C ALA A 168 2.75 -8.77 -32.75
N ASP A 169 2.68 -8.80 -31.43
CA ASP A 169 3.53 -9.62 -30.55
C ASP A 169 2.67 -10.59 -29.75
N SER A 170 2.62 -11.85 -30.19
CA SER A 170 1.79 -12.88 -29.58
C SER A 170 2.14 -13.11 -28.11
N ARG A 171 3.43 -13.06 -27.74
CA ARG A 171 3.85 -13.23 -26.35
C ARG A 171 3.35 -12.10 -25.46
N LYS A 172 3.30 -10.87 -25.96
CA LYS A 172 2.69 -9.75 -25.24
C LYS A 172 1.20 -9.94 -25.06
N MET A 173 0.49 -10.40 -26.09
CA MET A 173 -0.95 -10.70 -25.98
C MET A 173 -1.20 -11.81 -24.95
N ASP A 174 -0.40 -12.87 -24.95
CA ASP A 174 -0.50 -13.95 -23.96
C ASP A 174 -0.23 -13.43 -22.53
N LEU A 175 0.79 -12.58 -22.36
CA LEU A 175 1.05 -11.94 -21.06
C LEU A 175 -0.11 -11.05 -20.61
N LEU A 176 -0.71 -10.26 -21.50
CA LEU A 176 -1.86 -9.43 -21.15
C LEU A 176 -3.06 -10.30 -20.76
N SER A 177 -3.25 -11.45 -21.42
CA SER A 177 -4.28 -12.42 -21.04
C SER A 177 -4.02 -13.03 -19.65
N ILE A 178 -2.77 -13.27 -19.27
CA ILE A 178 -2.42 -13.72 -17.90
C ILE A 178 -2.73 -12.62 -16.89
N LEU A 179 -2.46 -11.36 -17.24
CA LEU A 179 -2.75 -10.20 -16.40
C LEU A 179 -4.25 -9.91 -16.28
N ASP A 180 -5.12 -10.41 -17.16
CA ASP A 180 -6.58 -10.32 -17.01
C ASP A 180 -7.03 -10.89 -15.67
N GLU A 181 -6.51 -12.07 -15.29
CA GLU A 181 -6.81 -12.69 -14.00
C GLU A 181 -6.38 -11.78 -12.84
N GLN A 182 -5.24 -11.12 -12.97
CA GLN A 182 -4.71 -10.23 -11.93
C GLN A 182 -5.58 -8.97 -11.76
N VAL A 183 -6.17 -8.45 -12.85
CA VAL A 183 -7.15 -7.35 -12.79
C VAL A 183 -8.43 -7.81 -12.11
N GLU A 184 -8.90 -9.03 -12.41
CA GLU A 184 -10.08 -9.61 -11.77
C GLU A 184 -9.87 -9.84 -10.26
N LEU A 185 -8.72 -10.41 -9.87
CA LEU A 185 -8.35 -10.59 -8.46
C LEU A 185 -8.27 -9.25 -7.73
N LEU A 186 -7.63 -8.25 -8.34
CA LEU A 186 -7.59 -6.89 -7.78
C LEU A 186 -9.00 -6.32 -7.56
N ALA A 187 -9.91 -6.48 -8.53
CA ALA A 187 -11.28 -5.98 -8.43
C ALA A 187 -12.14 -6.74 -7.40
N ASN A 188 -11.96 -8.06 -7.30
CA ASN A 188 -12.79 -8.95 -6.49
C ASN A 188 -12.29 -9.06 -5.05
N GLU A 189 -10.97 -9.15 -4.88
CA GLU A 189 -10.29 -9.47 -3.63
C GLU A 189 -9.47 -8.28 -3.09
N GLY A 190 -9.32 -7.22 -3.87
CA GLY A 190 -8.56 -6.03 -3.49
C GLY A 190 -7.05 -6.15 -3.70
N GLN A 191 -6.57 -7.25 -4.27
CA GLN A 191 -5.14 -7.46 -4.55
C GLN A 191 -4.93 -8.46 -5.70
N PRO A 192 -3.82 -8.36 -6.45
CA PRO A 192 -3.37 -9.43 -7.35
C PRO A 192 -2.81 -10.64 -6.58
N ASP A 193 -2.55 -11.74 -7.28
CA ASP A 193 -1.92 -12.96 -6.75
C ASP A 193 -0.65 -13.27 -7.55
N LEU A 194 0.50 -12.92 -6.96
CA LEU A 194 1.82 -13.15 -7.56
C LEU A 194 2.14 -14.63 -7.74
N SER A 195 1.65 -15.53 -6.88
CA SER A 195 1.91 -16.96 -7.03
C SER A 195 1.25 -17.48 -8.30
N ARG A 196 -0.04 -17.16 -8.48
CA ARG A 196 -0.76 -17.51 -9.69
C ARG A 196 -0.16 -16.86 -10.91
N PHE A 197 0.31 -15.61 -10.79
CA PHE A 197 1.01 -14.94 -11.88
C PHE A 197 2.26 -15.73 -12.31
N PHE A 198 3.13 -16.13 -11.37
CA PHE A 198 4.32 -16.93 -11.68
C PHE A 198 3.98 -18.30 -12.25
N ASP A 199 2.99 -18.99 -11.67
CA ASP A 199 2.53 -20.29 -12.16
C ASP A 199 2.01 -20.15 -13.61
N SER A 200 1.27 -19.09 -13.91
CA SER A 200 0.78 -18.80 -15.26
C SER A 200 1.91 -18.44 -16.24
N LEU A 201 2.93 -17.67 -15.84
CA LEU A 201 4.09 -17.39 -16.69
C LEU A 201 4.81 -18.68 -17.11
N GLU A 202 4.93 -19.62 -16.18
CA GLU A 202 5.56 -20.92 -16.39
C GLU A 202 4.72 -21.84 -17.27
N VAL A 203 3.42 -22.00 -16.95
CA VAL A 203 2.47 -22.84 -17.71
C VAL A 203 2.36 -22.38 -19.16
N HIS A 204 2.30 -21.07 -19.39
CA HIS A 204 2.21 -20.50 -20.73
C HIS A 204 3.56 -20.32 -21.41
N SER A 205 4.67 -20.70 -20.76
CA SER A 205 6.04 -20.59 -21.31
C SER A 205 6.36 -19.18 -21.83
N ILE A 206 5.85 -18.14 -21.14
CA ILE A 206 6.06 -16.74 -21.53
C ILE A 206 7.53 -16.37 -21.40
N ILE A 207 8.17 -16.88 -20.35
CA ILE A 207 9.60 -16.75 -20.07
C ILE A 207 10.18 -18.11 -19.67
N PRO A 208 11.50 -18.29 -19.77
CA PRO A 208 12.16 -19.53 -19.36
C PRO A 208 11.96 -19.85 -17.87
N PRO A 209 11.88 -21.13 -17.47
CA PRO A 209 11.67 -21.52 -16.07
C PRO A 209 12.74 -21.00 -15.10
N GLU A 210 13.98 -20.86 -15.54
CA GLU A 210 15.07 -20.26 -14.76
C GLU A 210 14.84 -18.77 -14.47
N GLU A 211 14.18 -18.06 -15.39
CA GLU A 211 13.80 -16.66 -15.22
C GLU A 211 12.61 -16.57 -14.25
N VAL A 212 11.59 -17.42 -14.39
CA VAL A 212 10.49 -17.52 -13.40
C VAL A 212 11.05 -17.80 -12.00
N SER A 213 11.99 -18.73 -11.89
CA SER A 213 12.65 -19.07 -10.62
C SER A 213 13.42 -17.89 -10.03
N SER A 214 14.09 -17.11 -10.88
CA SER A 214 14.78 -15.87 -10.48
C SER A 214 13.79 -14.80 -10.02
N LEU A 215 12.65 -14.66 -10.69
CA LEU A 215 11.59 -13.73 -10.29
C LEU A 215 10.90 -14.16 -8.98
N ARG A 216 10.67 -15.46 -8.76
CA ARG A 216 10.21 -15.99 -7.46
C ARG A 216 11.26 -15.78 -6.37
N ALA A 217 12.54 -15.95 -6.68
CA ALA A 217 13.61 -15.60 -5.75
C ALA A 217 13.58 -14.11 -5.38
N GLU A 218 13.35 -13.24 -6.36
CA GLU A 218 13.32 -11.80 -6.17
C GLU A 218 12.06 -11.32 -5.43
N TYR A 219 10.87 -11.68 -5.93
CA TYR A 219 9.55 -11.14 -5.56
C TYR A 219 8.57 -12.19 -5.00
N GLY A 220 9.03 -13.41 -4.74
CA GLY A 220 8.19 -14.53 -4.28
C GLY A 220 7.46 -14.30 -2.97
N LEU A 221 6.57 -15.22 -2.62
CA LEU A 221 5.63 -15.08 -1.51
C LEU A 221 6.33 -15.02 -0.14
N GLU A 222 5.65 -14.43 0.85
CA GLU A 222 6.14 -14.33 2.23
C GLU A 222 6.53 -15.68 2.87
N ARG A 223 5.86 -16.78 2.49
CA ARG A 223 6.15 -18.12 3.01
C ARG A 223 7.36 -18.79 2.33
N GLU A 224 7.75 -18.31 1.15
CA GLU A 224 8.79 -18.94 0.36
C GLU A 224 10.17 -18.60 0.91
N PRO A 225 11.12 -19.55 0.90
CA PRO A 225 12.49 -19.28 1.29
C PRO A 225 13.09 -18.19 0.40
N VAL A 226 13.86 -17.30 1.03
CA VAL A 226 14.75 -16.40 0.29
C VAL A 226 16.01 -17.19 -0.05
N PRO A 227 16.43 -17.27 -1.34
CA PRO A 227 17.69 -17.92 -1.68
C PRO A 227 18.88 -17.30 -0.97
N GLN A 228 19.87 -18.13 -0.63
CA GLN A 228 21.06 -17.70 0.10
C GLN A 228 21.76 -16.53 -0.60
N GLY A 229 22.12 -15.49 0.16
CA GLY A 229 22.81 -14.29 -0.33
C GLY A 229 21.93 -13.30 -1.10
N CYS A 230 20.68 -13.65 -1.43
CA CYS A 230 19.78 -12.74 -2.15
C CYS A 230 19.36 -11.56 -1.28
N LEU A 231 19.11 -11.78 0.02
CA LEU A 231 18.82 -10.70 0.96
C LEU A 231 20.04 -9.79 1.14
N ASP A 232 21.22 -10.35 1.37
CA ASP A 232 22.46 -9.59 1.55
C ASP A 232 22.75 -8.71 0.33
N THR A 233 22.61 -9.27 -0.87
CA THR A 233 22.77 -8.52 -2.13
C THR A 233 21.77 -7.36 -2.24
N ALA A 234 20.52 -7.55 -1.80
CA ALA A 234 19.53 -6.49 -1.81
C ALA A 234 19.88 -5.37 -0.80
N ILE A 235 20.37 -5.74 0.38
CA ILE A 235 20.84 -4.80 1.40
C ILE A 235 22.04 -4.02 0.86
N ASP A 236 23.03 -4.69 0.28
CA ASP A 236 24.24 -4.07 -0.28
C ASP A 236 23.89 -3.03 -1.35
N ARG A 237 22.97 -3.35 -2.26
CA ARG A 237 22.48 -2.39 -3.28
C ARG A 237 21.89 -1.12 -2.68
N VAL A 238 21.14 -1.25 -1.59
CA VAL A 238 20.54 -0.10 -0.89
C VAL A 238 21.61 0.71 -0.17
N VAL A 239 22.51 0.04 0.56
CA VAL A 239 23.65 0.67 1.24
C VAL A 239 24.56 1.41 0.25
N ASP A 240 24.84 0.84 -0.91
CA ASP A 240 25.63 1.47 -1.98
C ASP A 240 24.95 2.73 -2.53
N LYS A 241 23.63 2.68 -2.77
CA LYS A 241 22.85 3.84 -3.22
C LYS A 241 22.86 4.96 -2.18
N ILE A 242 22.71 4.62 -0.89
CA ILE A 242 22.77 5.56 0.23
C ILE A 242 24.17 6.19 0.33
N SER A 243 25.20 5.37 0.26
CA SER A 243 26.61 5.76 0.26
C SER A 243 26.88 6.79 -0.84
N LEU A 244 26.42 6.47 -2.07
CA LEU A 244 26.52 7.37 -3.22
C LEU A 244 25.78 8.69 -2.99
N ALA A 245 24.55 8.64 -2.47
CA ALA A 245 23.75 9.83 -2.17
C ALA A 245 24.37 10.73 -1.08
N LEU A 246 25.09 10.13 -0.13
CA LEU A 246 25.83 10.83 0.92
C LEU A 246 27.22 11.31 0.48
N GLY A 247 27.70 10.88 -0.69
CA GLY A 247 29.07 11.13 -1.15
C GLY A 247 30.13 10.47 -0.25
N LYS A 248 29.78 9.36 0.39
CA LYS A 248 30.65 8.63 1.32
C LYS A 248 30.72 7.16 0.92
N ASN A 249 31.90 6.57 0.98
CA ASN A 249 32.08 5.13 0.86
C ASN A 249 33.33 4.71 1.67
N PRO A 250 33.20 3.96 2.78
CA PRO A 250 31.96 3.40 3.35
C PRO A 250 31.14 4.43 4.16
N LEU A 251 29.92 4.05 4.57
CA LEU A 251 29.16 4.78 5.58
C LEU A 251 29.89 4.74 6.93
N GLY A 252 29.86 5.86 7.65
CA GLY A 252 30.39 5.94 9.00
C GLY A 252 29.38 5.44 10.03
N GLN A 253 29.87 4.98 11.17
CA GLN A 253 29.04 4.44 12.26
C GLN A 253 28.01 5.45 12.84
N ASP A 254 28.25 6.74 12.65
CA ASP A 254 27.38 7.85 13.08
C ASP A 254 26.50 8.42 11.94
N ASP A 255 26.60 7.86 10.73
CA ASP A 255 25.80 8.30 9.59
C ASP A 255 24.36 7.83 9.75
N SER A 256 23.45 8.75 9.47
CA SER A 256 22.02 8.51 9.58
C SER A 256 21.25 9.19 8.47
N ILE A 257 20.14 8.56 8.12
CA ILE A 257 19.28 8.98 7.00
C ILE A 257 17.95 9.38 7.59
N PHE A 258 17.38 10.51 7.17
CA PHE A 258 16.06 10.90 7.64
C PHE A 258 14.99 10.42 6.64
N VAL A 259 14.10 9.53 7.10
CA VAL A 259 12.88 9.15 6.38
C VAL A 259 11.86 10.26 6.56
N ASN A 260 11.37 10.84 5.45
CA ASN A 260 10.36 11.90 5.45
C ASN A 260 10.71 13.10 6.36
N GLY A 261 12.01 13.35 6.61
CA GLY A 261 12.48 14.41 7.50
C GLY A 261 12.13 14.22 8.99
N ALA A 262 11.58 13.06 9.38
CA ALA A 262 11.02 12.84 10.71
C ALA A 262 11.69 11.69 11.49
N VAL A 263 12.08 10.61 10.81
CA VAL A 263 12.66 9.42 11.47
C VAL A 263 14.09 9.20 11.04
N GLU A 264 15.00 9.10 12.02
CA GLU A 264 16.41 8.82 11.81
C GLU A 264 16.63 7.30 11.66
N LEU A 265 17.08 6.88 10.47
CA LEU A 265 17.59 5.54 10.17
C LEU A 265 19.09 5.52 10.46
N PRO A 266 19.55 4.80 11.49
CA PRO A 266 20.97 4.56 11.68
C PRO A 266 21.47 3.52 10.66
N ASP A 267 22.70 3.67 10.16
CA ASP A 267 23.31 2.71 9.24
C ASP A 267 23.31 1.27 9.80
N SER A 268 23.49 1.14 11.12
CA SER A 268 23.45 -0.15 11.84
C SER A 268 22.15 -0.96 11.67
N MET A 269 21.07 -0.37 11.15
CA MET A 269 19.86 -1.12 10.79
C MET A 269 20.12 -2.17 9.72
N PHE A 270 20.97 -1.86 8.73
CA PHE A 270 21.28 -2.78 7.64
C PHE A 270 22.07 -3.99 8.12
N ASP A 271 22.95 -3.82 9.11
CA ASP A 271 23.65 -4.92 9.74
C ASP A 271 22.68 -5.82 10.53
N ARG A 272 21.75 -5.22 11.29
CA ARG A 272 20.72 -5.98 12.00
C ARG A 272 19.87 -6.85 11.06
N PHE A 273 19.58 -6.35 9.87
CA PHE A 273 18.89 -7.10 8.82
C PHE A 273 19.70 -8.30 8.30
N ARG A 274 21.02 -8.19 8.15
CA ARG A 274 21.89 -9.28 7.69
C ARG A 274 22.04 -10.38 8.74
N PHE A 275 22.26 -9.99 9.98
CA PHE A 275 22.68 -10.92 11.05
C PHE A 275 21.52 -11.58 11.80
N LYS A 276 20.28 -11.39 11.34
CA LYS A 276 19.08 -11.94 12.02
C LYS A 276 19.02 -11.46 13.47
N GLU A 277 19.37 -10.20 13.67
CA GLU A 277 19.37 -9.56 14.97
C GLU A 277 18.00 -8.95 15.27
N TRP A 278 17.84 -8.56 16.52
CA TRP A 278 16.63 -7.93 17.01
C TRP A 278 16.53 -6.51 16.48
N LEU A 279 15.40 -6.21 15.84
CA LEU A 279 15.09 -4.84 15.46
C LEU A 279 14.85 -3.97 16.69
N THR A 280 15.35 -2.75 16.65
CA THR A 280 15.09 -1.74 17.66
C THR A 280 13.75 -1.05 17.39
N CYS A 281 13.25 -0.29 18.38
CA CYS A 281 12.04 0.52 18.19
C CYS A 281 12.18 1.56 17.07
N TRP A 282 13.39 2.03 16.80
CA TRP A 282 13.68 2.99 15.72
C TRP A 282 13.65 2.32 14.34
N ASP A 283 14.19 1.11 14.22
CA ASP A 283 14.12 0.34 12.96
C ASP A 283 12.67 0.06 12.58
N ILE A 284 11.85 -0.36 13.56
CA ILE A 284 10.41 -0.59 13.36
C ILE A 284 9.72 0.71 12.96
N ALA A 285 9.96 1.82 13.67
CA ALA A 285 9.34 3.10 13.35
C ALA A 285 9.69 3.56 11.93
N ALA A 286 10.96 3.46 11.54
CA ALA A 286 11.42 3.86 10.22
C ALA A 286 10.79 2.99 9.11
N ALA A 287 10.77 1.67 9.28
CA ALA A 287 10.15 0.75 8.33
C ALA A 287 8.64 1.04 8.14
N LEU A 288 7.94 1.34 9.23
CA LEU A 288 6.52 1.70 9.15
C LEU A 288 6.28 3.08 8.51
N ASP A 289 7.20 4.03 8.66
CA ASP A 289 7.13 5.34 8.02
C ASP A 289 7.49 5.31 6.53
N MET A 290 8.22 4.29 6.08
CA MET A 290 8.43 3.99 4.65
C MET A 290 7.26 3.24 4.01
N THR A 291 6.19 2.92 4.76
CA THR A 291 5.04 2.21 4.23
C THR A 291 3.93 3.16 3.75
N ASP A 292 3.43 2.94 2.53
CA ASP A 292 2.22 3.62 2.03
C ASP A 292 1.02 3.36 2.96
N ARG A 293 0.36 4.42 3.42
CA ARG A 293 -0.72 4.33 4.41
C ARG A 293 -1.85 5.32 4.17
N PRO A 294 -3.10 4.96 4.54
CA PRO A 294 -4.21 5.90 4.57
C PRO A 294 -3.93 7.13 5.43
N ALA A 295 -4.41 8.30 5.00
CA ALA A 295 -4.34 9.54 5.79
C ALA A 295 -5.03 9.43 7.17
N SER A 296 -5.97 8.49 7.33
CA SER A 296 -6.65 8.20 8.59
C SER A 296 -5.84 7.31 9.54
N VAL A 297 -4.66 6.84 9.13
CA VAL A 297 -3.79 5.99 9.96
C VAL A 297 -2.73 6.85 10.63
N ARG A 298 -2.67 6.76 11.97
CA ARG A 298 -1.66 7.40 12.80
C ARG A 298 -0.75 6.33 13.39
N LEU A 299 0.56 6.50 13.20
CA LEU A 299 1.57 5.63 13.79
C LEU A 299 2.16 6.29 15.02
N SER A 300 2.66 5.48 15.94
CA SER A 300 3.33 5.94 17.16
C SER A 300 4.61 5.14 17.37
N LEU A 301 5.58 5.76 18.05
CA LEU A 301 6.79 5.07 18.47
C LEU A 301 6.43 3.93 19.43
N SER A 302 7.29 2.92 19.49
CA SER A 302 7.09 1.78 20.39
C SER A 302 6.96 2.23 21.85
N ILE A 303 6.01 1.63 22.57
CA ILE A 303 5.85 1.82 24.02
C ILE A 303 6.46 0.62 24.75
N PRO A 304 7.48 0.79 25.59
CA PRO A 304 7.96 -0.27 26.47
C PRO A 304 6.96 -0.48 27.60
N LEU A 305 6.58 -1.74 27.86
CA LEU A 305 5.68 -2.10 28.95
C LEU A 305 6.42 -2.42 30.26
N HIS A 306 7.71 -2.71 30.13
CA HIS A 306 8.58 -3.08 31.22
C HIS A 306 9.92 -2.37 31.06
N GLU A 307 10.60 -2.16 32.16
CA GLU A 307 11.97 -1.66 32.22
C GLU A 307 12.83 -2.72 32.91
N GLU A 308 14.01 -2.97 32.35
CA GLU A 308 15.03 -3.81 32.95
C GLU A 308 16.01 -2.86 33.65
N ASP A 309 16.22 -3.06 34.96
CA ASP A 309 17.17 -2.25 35.70
C ASP A 309 18.62 -2.74 35.50
N ALA A 310 19.58 -2.06 36.13
CA ALA A 310 21.00 -2.38 35.99
C ALA A 310 21.36 -3.79 36.51
N ASP A 311 20.52 -4.38 37.35
CA ASP A 311 20.69 -5.71 37.93
C ASP A 311 19.96 -6.80 37.11
N GLY A 312 19.27 -6.41 36.03
CA GLY A 312 18.52 -7.30 35.15
C GLY A 312 17.08 -7.58 35.64
N GLU A 313 16.62 -6.90 36.68
CA GLU A 313 15.27 -7.10 37.21
C GLU A 313 14.24 -6.34 36.35
N ILE A 314 13.18 -7.05 35.97
CA ILE A 314 12.15 -6.54 35.06
C ILE A 314 10.97 -6.00 35.86
N THR A 315 10.76 -4.68 35.80
CA THR A 315 9.64 -4.01 36.48
C THR A 315 8.60 -3.52 35.49
N THR A 316 7.32 -3.59 35.87
CA THR A 316 6.23 -3.02 35.06
C THR A 316 6.21 -1.51 35.26
N LEU A 317 6.28 -0.77 34.15
CA LEU A 317 6.22 0.69 34.20
C LEU A 317 4.79 1.18 34.53
N SER A 318 4.68 2.29 35.23
CA SER A 318 3.39 2.94 35.54
C SER A 318 3.02 3.96 34.47
N ASN A 319 1.72 4.17 34.23
CA ASN A 319 1.19 5.16 33.26
C ASN A 319 1.69 4.98 31.81
N LEU A 320 1.93 3.73 31.41
CA LEU A 320 2.47 3.29 30.12
C LEU A 320 1.88 4.01 28.91
N PHE A 321 0.55 4.11 28.89
CA PHE A 321 -0.19 4.61 27.76
C PHE A 321 -0.61 6.07 27.91
N SER A 322 -0.23 6.75 29.00
CA SER A 322 -0.68 8.12 29.29
C SER A 322 -0.33 9.11 28.17
N ARG A 323 0.92 9.08 27.69
CA ARG A 323 1.39 9.92 26.58
C ARG A 323 0.67 9.58 25.27
N TRP A 324 0.52 8.30 24.97
CA TRP A 324 -0.16 7.88 23.74
C TRP A 324 -1.66 8.19 23.77
N ARG A 325 -2.32 8.07 24.93
CA ARG A 325 -3.69 8.51 25.14
C ARG A 325 -3.83 10.01 24.85
N GLN A 326 -2.93 10.84 25.40
CA GLN A 326 -2.94 12.27 25.13
C GLN A 326 -2.78 12.58 23.63
N GLN A 327 -1.87 11.88 22.94
CA GLN A 327 -1.70 11.99 21.49
C GLN A 327 -2.96 11.59 20.72
N ILE A 328 -3.59 10.47 21.09
CA ILE A 328 -4.86 10.03 20.49
C ILE A 328 -5.92 11.11 20.67
N ASP A 329 -6.10 11.63 21.88
CA ASP A 329 -7.08 12.69 22.16
C ASP A 329 -6.79 13.98 21.39
N GLU A 330 -5.51 14.32 21.19
CA GLU A 330 -5.09 15.45 20.34
C GLU A 330 -5.48 15.24 18.88
N TYR A 331 -5.13 14.09 18.29
CA TYR A 331 -5.53 13.75 16.93
C TYR A 331 -7.05 13.73 16.74
N ARG A 332 -7.81 13.36 17.77
CA ARG A 332 -9.28 13.38 17.74
C ARG A 332 -9.82 14.80 17.75
N ARG A 333 -9.24 15.71 18.53
CA ARG A 333 -9.60 17.14 18.52
C ARG A 333 -9.27 17.79 17.18
N GLU A 334 -8.15 17.44 16.57
CA GLU A 334 -7.78 17.93 15.24
C GLU A 334 -8.73 17.43 14.15
N SER A 335 -9.18 16.17 14.24
CA SER A 335 -10.07 15.56 13.26
C SER A 335 -11.54 15.94 13.42
N GLU A 336 -11.96 16.45 14.58
CA GLU A 336 -13.32 16.98 14.81
C GLU A 336 -13.68 18.15 13.86
N ALA A 337 -12.68 18.88 13.36
CA ALA A 337 -12.87 19.89 12.31
C ALA A 337 -13.28 19.26 10.96
N ASP A 338 -12.96 17.99 10.75
CA ASP A 338 -13.19 17.22 9.53
C ASP A 338 -14.11 16.01 9.88
N LEU A 339 -15.38 16.34 10.16
CA LEU A 339 -16.51 15.55 10.71
C LEU A 339 -16.75 14.12 10.17
N ARG A 340 -15.88 13.54 9.34
CA ARG A 340 -16.04 12.24 8.68
C ARG A 340 -14.83 11.30 8.72
N SER A 341 -13.69 11.67 9.30
CA SER A 341 -12.48 10.83 9.24
C SER A 341 -12.23 10.04 10.54
N LEU A 342 -12.95 8.93 10.73
CA LEU A 342 -12.63 7.97 11.79
C LEU A 342 -11.19 7.47 11.64
N GLN A 343 -10.39 7.63 12.70
CA GLN A 343 -8.95 7.36 12.68
C GLN A 343 -8.63 5.92 13.10
N VAL A 344 -7.43 5.47 12.76
CA VAL A 344 -6.86 4.20 13.19
C VAL A 344 -5.47 4.48 13.75
N TYR A 345 -5.25 4.16 15.02
CA TYR A 345 -3.99 4.37 15.71
C TYR A 345 -3.25 3.05 15.83
N ARG A 346 -1.96 3.02 15.48
CA ARG A 346 -1.12 1.84 15.60
C ARG A 346 0.13 2.14 16.41
N CYS A 347 0.45 1.26 17.34
CA CYS A 347 1.59 1.40 18.23
C CYS A 347 2.24 0.03 18.45
N PRO A 348 3.52 -0.14 18.08
CA PRO A 348 4.32 -1.26 18.56
C PRO A 348 4.42 -1.24 20.09
N LEU A 349 4.36 -2.39 20.73
CA LEU A 349 4.60 -2.53 22.15
C LEU A 349 5.84 -3.39 22.34
N ASN A 350 6.74 -2.98 23.24
CA ASN A 350 7.89 -3.78 23.64
C ASN A 350 7.60 -4.40 25.02
N ILE A 351 7.44 -5.71 25.06
CA ILE A 351 7.12 -6.49 26.25
C ILE A 351 8.43 -7.07 26.79
N HIS A 352 8.70 -6.90 28.09
CA HIS A 352 9.90 -7.42 28.77
C HIS A 352 11.24 -7.02 28.13
N ALA A 353 11.29 -5.87 27.45
CA ALA A 353 12.43 -5.41 26.66
C ALA A 353 12.89 -6.37 25.56
N ASN A 354 12.14 -7.45 25.33
CA ASN A 354 12.53 -8.58 24.51
C ASN A 354 11.31 -9.20 23.79
N HIS A 355 10.29 -8.43 23.42
CA HIS A 355 9.30 -8.94 22.48
C HIS A 355 8.48 -7.81 21.90
N PHE A 356 8.45 -7.68 20.58
CA PHE A 356 7.60 -6.71 19.93
C PHE A 356 6.25 -7.31 19.55
N THR A 357 5.19 -6.60 19.92
CA THR A 357 3.80 -6.86 19.50
C THR A 357 3.20 -5.59 18.91
N LEU A 358 2.04 -5.70 18.26
CA LEU A 358 1.35 -4.55 17.67
C LEU A 358 -0.01 -4.34 18.33
N LEU A 359 -0.31 -3.10 18.71
CA LEU A 359 -1.64 -2.67 19.10
C LEU A 359 -2.25 -1.76 18.03
N GLU A 360 -3.50 -2.02 17.64
CA GLU A 360 -4.30 -1.16 16.75
C GLU A 360 -5.58 -0.73 17.48
N ILE A 361 -5.77 0.57 17.68
CA ILE A 361 -7.05 1.15 18.12
C ILE A 361 -7.78 1.65 16.87
N ASN A 362 -8.88 1.00 16.53
CA ASN A 362 -9.60 1.25 15.29
C ASN A 362 -10.97 1.87 15.56
N GLU A 363 -11.11 3.18 15.32
CA GLU A 363 -12.38 3.87 15.55
C GLU A 363 -13.45 3.50 14.52
N GLN A 364 -13.05 2.97 13.35
CA GLN A 364 -13.93 2.57 12.26
C GLN A 364 -14.70 1.30 12.61
N THR A 365 -14.02 0.34 13.24
CA THR A 365 -14.62 -0.92 13.69
C THR A 365 -15.04 -0.90 15.16
N LYS A 366 -14.66 0.13 15.92
CA LYS A 366 -14.86 0.24 17.38
C LYS A 366 -14.21 -0.93 18.13
N MET A 367 -13.02 -1.31 17.68
CA MET A 367 -12.24 -2.43 18.22
C MET A 367 -10.81 -2.00 18.52
N ILE A 368 -10.23 -2.64 19.54
CA ILE A 368 -8.81 -2.67 19.81
C ILE A 368 -8.30 -4.06 19.45
N TYR A 369 -7.32 -4.11 18.57
CA TYR A 369 -6.70 -5.34 18.09
C TYR A 369 -5.29 -5.44 18.67
N HIS A 370 -4.94 -6.61 19.17
CA HIS A 370 -3.59 -6.94 19.58
C HIS A 370 -3.06 -8.10 18.72
N TYR A 371 -1.88 -7.91 18.14
CA TYR A 371 -1.22 -8.88 17.29
C TYR A 371 0.08 -9.33 17.95
N ASP A 372 0.17 -10.61 18.24
CA ASP A 372 1.30 -11.23 18.94
C ASP A 372 1.78 -12.47 18.16
N SER A 373 2.98 -12.36 17.57
CA SER A 373 3.61 -13.44 16.81
C SER A 373 4.16 -14.56 17.69
N LEU A 374 4.17 -14.40 19.02
CA LEU A 374 4.60 -15.40 19.98
C LEU A 374 3.48 -15.71 21.00
N ALA A 375 2.23 -15.67 20.54
CA ALA A 375 1.07 -15.90 21.37
C ALA A 375 1.11 -17.30 21.99
N SER A 376 0.85 -17.39 23.30
CA SER A 376 0.83 -18.70 23.96
C SER A 376 -0.23 -19.64 23.35
N HIS A 377 0.03 -20.95 23.39
CA HIS A 377 -0.91 -21.99 22.94
C HIS A 377 -2.31 -21.85 23.57
N LYS A 378 -2.42 -21.33 24.80
CA LYS A 378 -3.71 -21.08 25.45
C LYS A 378 -4.51 -19.96 24.78
N VAL A 379 -3.84 -18.94 24.25
CA VAL A 379 -4.46 -17.84 23.49
C VAL A 379 -4.90 -18.35 22.11
N ILE A 380 -4.00 -19.05 21.40
CA ILE A 380 -4.26 -19.61 20.06
C ILE A 380 -5.53 -20.49 20.07
N HIS A 381 -5.63 -21.42 21.02
CA HIS A 381 -6.78 -22.31 21.15
C HIS A 381 -7.96 -21.73 21.96
N ARG A 382 -7.95 -20.41 22.24
CA ARG A 382 -9.00 -19.69 22.99
C ARG A 382 -9.36 -20.34 24.34
N LYS A 383 -8.39 -21.01 24.96
CA LYS A 383 -8.54 -21.66 26.28
C LYS A 383 -8.44 -20.67 27.43
N VAL A 384 -8.04 -19.43 27.16
CA VAL A 384 -7.99 -18.34 28.13
C VAL A 384 -8.96 -17.23 27.72
N LYS A 385 -9.84 -16.83 28.65
CA LYS A 385 -10.83 -15.77 28.43
C LYS A 385 -10.22 -14.36 28.50
N SER A 386 -9.12 -14.18 29.23
CA SER A 386 -8.45 -12.89 29.40
C SER A 386 -6.94 -13.05 29.54
N THR A 387 -6.19 -12.38 28.67
CA THR A 387 -4.72 -12.23 28.76
C THR A 387 -4.35 -11.09 29.71
N SER A 388 -3.08 -11.03 30.13
CA SER A 388 -2.58 -9.87 30.88
C SER A 388 -2.67 -8.60 30.05
N MET A 389 -2.31 -8.67 28.77
CA MET A 389 -2.42 -7.55 27.83
C MET A 389 -3.86 -7.04 27.74
N ARG A 390 -4.83 -7.93 27.56
CA ARG A 390 -6.25 -7.56 27.54
C ARG A 390 -6.66 -6.76 28.76
N ARG A 391 -6.25 -7.17 29.96
CA ARG A 391 -6.61 -6.47 31.21
C ARG A 391 -6.04 -5.05 31.23
N VAL A 392 -4.75 -4.90 30.92
CA VAL A 392 -4.08 -3.60 30.90
C VAL A 392 -4.72 -2.68 29.87
N ILE A 393 -4.89 -3.16 28.63
CA ILE A 393 -5.46 -2.37 27.54
C ILE A 393 -6.93 -2.00 27.79
N GLN A 394 -7.73 -2.94 28.30
CA GLN A 394 -9.14 -2.65 28.59
C GLN A 394 -9.32 -1.64 29.72
N GLU A 395 -8.45 -1.65 30.73
CA GLU A 395 -8.50 -0.64 31.79
C GLU A 395 -8.06 0.73 31.26
N GLU A 396 -6.92 0.77 30.55
CA GLU A 396 -6.34 2.01 30.02
C GLU A 396 -7.22 2.68 28.95
N PHE A 397 -7.94 1.90 28.14
CA PHE A 397 -8.76 2.43 27.05
C PHE A 397 -10.27 2.24 27.27
N LYS A 398 -10.68 1.97 28.52
CA LYS A 398 -12.09 1.75 28.89
C LYS A 398 -13.01 2.87 28.43
N TYR A 399 -12.54 4.12 28.51
CA TYR A 399 -13.30 5.33 28.15
C TYR A 399 -13.71 5.37 26.68
N LEU A 400 -13.03 4.65 25.79
CA LEU A 400 -13.41 4.56 24.37
C LEU A 400 -14.65 3.68 24.15
N GLY A 401 -14.94 2.75 25.06
CA GLY A 401 -16.04 1.79 24.93
C GLY A 401 -15.86 0.77 23.80
N PHE A 402 -14.62 0.55 23.35
CA PHE A 402 -14.32 -0.35 22.23
C PHE A 402 -14.20 -1.81 22.69
N GLY A 403 -14.48 -2.74 21.78
CA GLY A 403 -14.17 -4.16 22.00
C GLY A 403 -12.67 -4.43 21.97
N TYR A 404 -12.24 -5.59 22.47
CA TYR A 404 -10.84 -6.03 22.41
C TYR A 404 -10.75 -7.42 21.77
N LEU A 405 -9.76 -7.63 20.89
CA LEU A 405 -9.50 -8.90 20.22
C LEU A 405 -8.00 -9.21 20.13
N GLU A 406 -7.62 -10.40 20.60
CA GLU A 406 -6.36 -11.05 20.21
C GLU A 406 -6.52 -11.58 18.78
N VAL A 407 -5.80 -10.99 17.84
CA VAL A 407 -5.99 -11.29 16.42
C VAL A 407 -5.14 -12.48 16.00
N PRO A 408 -5.72 -13.47 15.30
CA PRO A 408 -4.93 -14.49 14.62
C PRO A 408 -3.85 -13.89 13.73
N THR A 409 -2.62 -14.27 13.98
CA THR A 409 -1.46 -13.83 13.20
C THR A 409 -0.48 -14.99 13.04
N PRO A 410 0.25 -15.08 11.91
CA PRO A 410 1.31 -16.06 11.75
C PRO A 410 2.25 -16.04 12.96
N GLN A 411 2.61 -17.23 13.43
CA GLN A 411 3.48 -17.38 14.59
C GLN A 411 4.95 -17.41 14.16
N GLN A 412 5.79 -16.64 14.84
CA GLN A 412 7.23 -16.70 14.65
C GLN A 412 7.76 -18.02 15.20
N LYS A 413 8.79 -18.56 14.54
CA LYS A 413 9.45 -19.82 14.93
C LYS A 413 10.85 -19.60 15.50
N ASP A 414 11.31 -18.35 15.49
CA ASP A 414 12.61 -17.92 15.96
C ASP A 414 12.47 -16.93 17.13
N GLY A 415 13.61 -16.55 17.69
CA GLY A 415 13.68 -15.65 18.84
C GLY A 415 13.95 -14.19 18.52
N TRP A 416 13.92 -13.73 17.27
CA TRP A 416 14.40 -12.37 16.90
C TRP A 416 13.47 -11.62 15.94
N SER A 417 12.61 -12.31 15.20
CA SER A 417 11.79 -11.73 14.12
C SER A 417 10.53 -11.01 14.58
N CYS A 418 10.28 -10.88 15.89
CA CYS A 418 9.09 -10.21 16.42
C CYS A 418 8.92 -8.78 15.87
N GLY A 419 10.01 -8.02 15.75
CA GLY A 419 9.99 -6.69 15.14
C GLY A 419 9.55 -6.71 13.67
N SER A 420 10.07 -7.66 12.88
CA SER A 420 9.68 -7.87 11.48
C SER A 420 8.20 -8.23 11.38
N MET A 421 7.70 -9.09 12.28
CA MET A 421 6.29 -9.46 12.32
C MET A 421 5.36 -8.27 12.65
N VAL A 422 5.80 -7.36 13.52
CA VAL A 422 5.10 -6.09 13.77
C VAL A 422 5.01 -5.23 12.50
N ILE A 423 6.14 -5.07 11.79
CA ILE A 423 6.19 -4.31 10.54
C ILE A 423 5.23 -4.91 9.51
N ARG A 424 5.33 -6.22 9.28
CA ARG A 424 4.45 -6.97 8.37
C ARG A 424 2.98 -6.77 8.71
N ASN A 425 2.60 -7.00 9.96
CA ASN A 425 1.21 -6.94 10.38
C ASN A 425 0.63 -5.53 10.21
N ALA A 426 1.39 -4.50 10.62
CA ALA A 426 0.97 -3.12 10.43
C ALA A 426 0.84 -2.77 8.94
N LYS A 427 1.81 -3.17 8.10
CA LYS A 427 1.82 -2.94 6.65
C LYS A 427 0.62 -3.57 5.96
N ARG A 428 0.36 -4.86 6.21
CA ARG A 428 -0.84 -5.57 5.73
C ARG A 428 -2.12 -4.81 6.12
N ARG A 429 -2.26 -4.42 7.39
CA ARG A 429 -3.43 -3.70 7.90
C ARG A 429 -3.57 -2.28 7.34
N MET A 430 -2.47 -1.59 7.04
CA MET A 430 -2.49 -0.27 6.38
C MET A 430 -2.97 -0.36 4.94
N ARG A 431 -2.62 -1.45 4.25
CA ARG A 431 -3.11 -1.78 2.90
C ARG A 431 -4.52 -2.40 2.88
N GLY A 432 -5.16 -2.56 4.05
CA GLY A 432 -6.50 -3.18 4.13
C GLY A 432 -6.49 -4.71 3.96
N LEU A 433 -5.32 -5.34 3.99
CA LEU A 433 -5.15 -6.77 3.81
C LEU A 433 -5.34 -7.53 5.13
N SER A 434 -5.68 -8.82 5.00
CA SER A 434 -5.66 -9.75 6.13
C SER A 434 -4.23 -9.95 6.63
N VAL A 435 -4.05 -10.10 7.94
CA VAL A 435 -2.75 -10.46 8.54
C VAL A 435 -2.46 -11.96 8.47
N GLY A 436 -3.49 -12.78 8.19
CA GLY A 436 -3.39 -14.23 8.15
C GLY A 436 -4.02 -14.91 9.36
N THR A 437 -3.68 -16.18 9.57
CA THR A 437 -4.13 -17.04 10.65
C THR A 437 -2.97 -17.52 11.53
N TRP A 438 -3.27 -18.24 12.62
CA TRP A 438 -2.25 -18.84 13.49
C TRP A 438 -1.42 -19.93 12.80
N GLU A 439 -1.94 -20.52 11.72
CA GLU A 439 -1.35 -21.67 11.01
C GLU A 439 -0.49 -21.23 9.82
N ASP A 440 -0.61 -19.97 9.41
CA ASP A 440 0.13 -19.42 8.29
C ASP A 440 1.62 -19.34 8.63
N GLU A 441 2.46 -19.63 7.63
CA GLU A 441 3.90 -19.53 7.75
C GLU A 441 4.42 -18.25 7.09
N VAL A 442 5.36 -17.59 7.75
CA VAL A 442 6.03 -16.38 7.25
C VAL A 442 7.53 -16.58 7.40
N ASN A 443 8.26 -16.33 6.32
CA ASN A 443 9.71 -16.27 6.33
C ASN A 443 10.14 -14.84 6.73
N PRO A 444 10.87 -14.66 7.84
CA PRO A 444 11.28 -13.33 8.27
C PRO A 444 12.24 -12.66 7.28
N ASP A 445 13.06 -13.42 6.56
CA ASP A 445 13.98 -12.88 5.54
C ASP A 445 13.18 -12.27 4.37
N ARG A 446 12.00 -12.80 4.03
CA ARG A 446 11.09 -12.19 3.04
C ARG A 446 10.54 -10.87 3.52
N VAL A 447 10.13 -10.80 4.78
CA VAL A 447 9.61 -9.55 5.38
C VAL A 447 10.69 -8.47 5.37
N ILE A 448 11.92 -8.81 5.78
CA ILE A 448 13.04 -7.86 5.74
C ILE A 448 13.34 -7.43 4.31
N LYS A 449 13.33 -8.35 3.35
CA LYS A 449 13.52 -8.02 1.93
C LYS A 449 12.47 -7.04 1.41
N GLU A 450 11.21 -7.17 1.83
CA GLU A 450 10.15 -6.21 1.51
C GLU A 450 10.45 -4.82 2.10
N VAL A 451 10.96 -4.75 3.33
CA VAL A 451 11.38 -3.48 3.96
C VAL A 451 12.55 -2.84 3.22
N VAL A 452 13.54 -3.64 2.79
CA VAL A 452 14.66 -3.17 1.96
C VAL A 452 14.16 -2.63 0.61
N GLY A 453 13.15 -3.28 0.03
CA GLY A 453 12.46 -2.79 -1.18
C GLY A 453 11.78 -1.43 -0.97
N ASP A 454 11.11 -1.22 0.17
CA ASP A 454 10.54 0.09 0.52
C ASP A 454 11.64 1.16 0.65
N CYS A 455 12.78 0.84 1.30
CA CYS A 455 13.93 1.73 1.40
C CYS A 455 14.42 2.15 0.00
N GLN A 456 14.57 1.18 -0.91
CA GLN A 456 15.01 1.46 -2.27
C GLN A 456 14.06 2.41 -2.99
N LYS A 457 12.75 2.18 -2.88
CA LYS A 457 11.74 3.02 -3.51
C LYS A 457 11.78 4.46 -2.96
N PHE A 458 11.93 4.61 -1.65
CA PHE A 458 12.06 5.92 -1.01
C PHE A 458 13.33 6.67 -1.43
N LEU A 459 14.42 5.96 -1.76
CA LEU A 459 15.63 6.57 -2.34
C LEU A 459 15.37 7.07 -3.77
N GLU A 460 14.61 6.32 -4.56
CA GLU A 460 14.29 6.65 -5.96
C GLU A 460 13.31 7.83 -6.07
N ASP A 461 12.43 8.01 -5.08
CA ASP A 461 11.44 9.10 -5.03
C ASP A 461 11.99 10.41 -4.43
N ASP A 462 13.31 10.54 -4.19
CA ASP A 462 13.96 11.66 -3.47
C ASP A 462 13.36 11.94 -2.07
N ALA A 463 12.64 10.97 -1.50
CA ALA A 463 11.96 11.08 -0.20
C ALA A 463 12.90 10.86 0.99
N LEU A 464 14.14 10.42 0.74
CA LEU A 464 15.22 10.33 1.71
C LEU A 464 16.17 11.51 1.51
N GLN A 465 16.18 12.44 2.46
CA GLN A 465 17.13 13.55 2.44
C GLN A 465 18.35 13.20 3.30
N PRO A 466 19.51 12.90 2.69
CA PRO A 466 20.75 12.75 3.45
C PRO A 466 21.11 14.09 4.12
N VAL A 467 21.24 14.11 5.44
CA VAL A 467 21.55 15.33 6.20
C VAL A 467 22.99 15.26 6.75
N PRO A 468 23.90 16.16 6.33
CA PRO A 468 25.21 16.28 6.96
C PRO A 468 25.12 16.71 8.43
N LEU A 469 26.04 16.21 9.26
CA LEU A 469 26.18 16.47 10.71
C LEU A 469 25.99 17.95 11.14
N SER A 470 26.34 18.92 10.31
CA SER A 470 26.22 20.36 10.61
C SER A 470 24.78 20.85 10.78
N LYS A 471 23.79 20.11 10.25
CA LYS A 471 22.34 20.40 10.43
C LYS A 471 21.69 19.57 11.56
N LYS A 472 22.36 18.53 12.08
CA LYS A 472 21.87 17.62 13.15
C LYS A 472 21.51 18.38 14.44
N ARG A 473 22.27 19.43 14.79
CA ARG A 473 22.01 20.31 15.95
C ARG A 473 20.78 21.21 15.84
N LYS A 474 20.23 21.46 14.64
CA LYS A 474 19.04 22.31 14.47
C LYS A 474 17.73 21.52 14.47
N ILE A 475 17.73 20.29 13.95
CA ILE A 475 16.51 19.47 13.78
C ILE A 475 16.11 18.80 15.10
N VAL A 476 17.05 18.19 15.84
CA VAL A 476 16.78 17.58 17.15
C VAL A 476 16.26 18.62 18.15
N THR A 477 16.82 19.83 18.12
CA THR A 477 16.37 20.96 18.93
C THR A 477 14.99 21.45 18.53
N ALA A 478 14.62 21.42 17.24
CA ALA A 478 13.28 21.82 16.79
C ALA A 478 12.18 20.82 17.22
N PHE A 479 12.44 19.51 17.22
CA PHE A 479 11.48 18.51 17.71
C PHE A 479 11.35 18.51 19.25
N GLN A 480 12.43 18.78 19.98
CA GLN A 480 12.38 18.98 21.45
C GLN A 480 11.79 20.34 21.87
N VAL A 481 11.83 21.37 21.01
CA VAL A 481 11.25 22.68 21.29
C VAL A 481 9.78 22.79 20.84
N SER A 482 9.39 22.10 19.76
CA SER A 482 7.97 21.96 19.35
C SER A 482 7.12 21.29 20.45
N SER A 483 7.73 20.39 21.22
CA SER A 483 7.12 19.78 22.41
C SER A 483 7.15 20.65 23.69
N ARG A 484 7.66 21.89 23.63
CA ARG A 484 7.78 22.80 24.79
C ARG A 484 7.16 24.18 24.62
N SER A 485 6.63 24.56 23.46
CA SER A 485 6.08 25.91 23.26
C SER A 485 4.59 25.91 22.95
N SER A 486 3.76 25.81 24.00
CA SER A 486 2.36 26.26 23.99
C SER A 486 1.89 26.54 25.42
N LYS A 487 2.35 27.68 25.96
CA LYS A 487 1.85 28.50 27.09
C LYS A 487 2.88 29.63 27.23
N SER A 488 2.58 30.92 27.13
CA SER A 488 1.41 31.69 27.54
C SER A 488 1.17 32.89 26.63
N LEU A 489 -0.10 33.24 26.45
CA LEU A 489 -0.55 34.56 26.02
C LEU A 489 -1.27 35.23 27.22
N GLU A 490 -1.19 36.57 27.23
CA GLU A 490 -1.75 37.54 28.20
C GLU A 490 -0.88 37.74 29.46
N GLY A 491 -0.33 38.91 29.78
CA GLY A 491 -0.62 40.28 29.39
C GLY A 491 -0.80 41.08 30.69
N ILE A 492 0.01 42.13 30.91
CA ILE A 492 -0.30 43.37 31.64
C ILE A 492 0.92 44.30 31.59
N THR A 493 0.56 45.55 31.41
CA THR A 493 1.23 46.85 31.20
C THR A 493 2.34 47.28 32.16
N GLU A 494 3.17 48.18 31.59
CA GLU A 494 3.77 49.40 32.15
C GLU A 494 5.08 49.36 32.95
N ASP A 495 6.03 50.08 32.34
CA ASP A 495 6.91 51.10 32.90
C ASP A 495 8.31 50.80 33.47
N SER A 496 9.24 51.51 32.79
CA SER A 496 10.37 52.28 33.32
C SER A 496 11.71 51.61 33.61
N GLN A 497 12.65 51.96 32.73
CA GLN A 497 13.93 52.62 33.02
C GLN A 497 15.04 51.89 33.80
N MET A 498 16.12 51.67 33.04
CA MET A 498 17.51 52.10 33.33
C MET A 498 18.22 51.58 34.60
N GLY A 499 19.29 50.83 34.34
CA GLY A 499 20.61 51.17 34.87
C GLY A 499 21.08 50.41 36.11
N LEU A 500 21.75 49.28 35.91
CA LEU A 500 23.22 49.11 36.04
C LEU A 500 23.60 47.65 35.78
#